data_AF-A0A9W9ZP91-F1
#
_entry.id   AF-A0A9W9ZP91-F1
#
_cell.length_a   1.000
_cell.length_b   1.000
_cell.length_c   1.000
_cell.angle_alpha   90.00
_cell.angle_beta   90.00
_cell.angle_gamma   90.00
#
_symmetry.space_group_name_H-M   'P 1'
#
loop_
_entity.id
_entity.type
_entity.pdbx_description
1 polymer ?
#
loop_
_entity_poly.entity_id
_entity_poly.type
_entity_poly.pdbx_seq_one_letter_code
_entity_poly.pdbx_strand_id
1 'polypeptide(L)'
;MVRSTEECLAGINAFKRSYLQISLQGEQADLFSQVLAGVKSSDLDEWKNENEKTVNESIREYAVKYIATPIHDVIRYLETENLEHCVPSSISSGLAGLPLSHVYVNGSQTAETTSKQLPTGETLNGTKAYESILPYFTTITKTPDEVHELGKEMLKKLYPEVKSFVFTTKIKLLDKKGKARS
;
A
#
# COMPACT_ATOMS: atom_id res chain seq x y z
N MET A 1 1.51 10.65 3.24
CA MET A 1 0.04 10.87 3.26
C MET A 1 -0.46 10.28 4.57
N VAL A 2 -1.23 11.03 5.37
CA VAL A 2 -1.79 10.50 6.62
C VAL A 2 -2.81 9.42 6.28
N ARG A 3 -2.60 8.22 6.82
CA ARG A 3 -3.35 7.00 6.52
C ARG A 3 -3.57 6.23 7.81
N SER A 4 -4.54 5.30 7.80
CA SER A 4 -4.67 4.41 8.94
C SER A 4 -3.46 3.46 9.03
N THR A 5 -3.17 2.92 10.21
CA THR A 5 -2.12 1.92 10.40
C THR A 5 -2.32 0.72 9.45
N GLU A 6 -3.56 0.26 9.28
CA GLU A 6 -3.88 -0.84 8.38
C GLU A 6 -3.62 -0.48 6.90
N GLU A 7 -4.00 0.73 6.47
CA GLU A 7 -3.73 1.22 5.13
C GLU A 7 -2.22 1.38 4.87
N CYS A 8 -1.47 1.89 5.84
CA CYS A 8 -0.01 2.00 5.76
C CYS A 8 0.63 0.62 5.61
N LEU A 9 0.29 -0.33 6.48
CA LEU A 9 0.81 -1.69 6.42
C LEU A 9 0.44 -2.37 5.09
N ALA A 10 -0.79 -2.18 4.60
CA ALA A 10 -1.19 -2.70 3.30
C ALA A 10 -0.34 -2.12 2.17
N GLY A 11 -0.09 -0.80 2.18
CA GLY A 11 0.77 -0.12 1.22
C GLY A 11 2.22 -0.59 1.27
N ILE A 12 2.80 -0.70 2.47
CA ILE A 12 4.15 -1.22 2.69
C ILE A 12 4.27 -2.64 2.14
N ASN A 13 3.32 -3.51 2.50
CA ASN A 13 3.32 -4.89 2.03
C ASN A 13 3.18 -5.00 0.51
N ALA A 14 2.36 -4.15 -0.11
CA ALA A 14 2.25 -4.08 -1.56
C ALA A 14 3.58 -3.65 -2.20
N PHE A 15 4.21 -2.59 -1.66
CA PHE A 15 5.50 -2.09 -2.15
C PHE A 15 6.62 -3.14 -2.03
N LYS A 16 6.73 -3.79 -0.86
CA LYS A 16 7.68 -4.88 -0.62
C LYS A 16 7.49 -6.05 -1.58
N ARG A 17 6.24 -6.39 -1.92
CA ARG A 17 5.94 -7.44 -2.91
C ARG A 17 6.39 -7.08 -4.31
N SER A 18 6.24 -5.81 -4.72
CA SER A 18 6.74 -5.34 -6.02
C SER A 18 8.26 -5.42 -6.13
N TYR A 19 8.98 -5.30 -5.00
CA TYR A 19 10.43 -5.37 -4.93
C TYR A 19 10.92 -6.52 -4.03
N LEU A 20 10.35 -7.72 -4.24
CA LEU A 20 10.50 -8.84 -3.31
C LEU A 20 11.95 -9.19 -2.99
N GLN A 21 12.84 -9.22 -3.99
CA GLN A 21 14.25 -9.58 -3.76
C GLN A 21 14.95 -8.55 -2.87
N ILE A 22 14.77 -7.25 -3.15
CA ILE A 22 15.33 -6.16 -2.33
C ILE A 22 14.69 -6.16 -0.94
N SER A 23 13.40 -6.42 -0.84
CA SER A 23 12.70 -6.52 0.44
C SER A 23 13.19 -7.67 1.32
N LEU A 24 13.72 -8.76 0.73
CA LEU A 24 14.19 -9.94 1.47
C LEU A 24 15.70 -9.90 1.74
N GLN A 25 16.47 -9.35 0.82
CA GLN A 25 17.94 -9.43 0.80
C GLN A 25 18.62 -8.05 0.93
N GLY A 26 17.84 -6.98 0.97
CA GLY A 26 18.34 -5.61 0.97
C GLY A 26 19.13 -5.29 -0.29
N GLU A 27 20.25 -4.59 -0.10
CA GLU A 27 21.16 -4.19 -1.17
C GLU A 27 21.87 -5.36 -1.86
N GLN A 28 21.88 -6.55 -1.22
CA GLN A 28 22.52 -7.75 -1.76
C GLN A 28 21.64 -8.50 -2.77
N ALA A 29 20.46 -7.96 -3.08
CA ALA A 29 19.54 -8.56 -4.04
C ALA A 29 20.22 -8.77 -5.40
N ASP A 30 20.22 -10.02 -5.87
CA ASP A 30 20.71 -10.35 -7.21
C ASP A 30 19.66 -9.96 -8.26
N LEU A 31 19.70 -8.69 -8.68
CA LEU A 31 18.69 -8.09 -9.55
C LEU A 31 18.81 -8.50 -11.02
N PHE A 32 19.98 -9.02 -11.44
CA PHE A 32 20.36 -8.97 -12.85
C PHE A 32 21.23 -10.13 -13.35
N SER A 33 20.89 -11.36 -12.97
CA SER A 33 21.62 -12.57 -13.39
C SER A 33 21.69 -12.82 -14.92
N GLN A 34 20.97 -12.06 -15.76
CA GLN A 34 20.90 -12.27 -17.23
C GLN A 34 21.03 -11.00 -18.10
N VAL A 35 21.63 -9.90 -17.63
CA VAL A 35 21.66 -8.63 -18.40
C VAL A 35 22.57 -8.66 -19.64
N LEU A 36 23.55 -9.57 -19.69
CA LEU A 36 24.54 -9.60 -20.78
C LEU A 36 24.11 -10.41 -22.02
N ALA A 37 22.86 -10.87 -22.07
CA ALA A 37 22.37 -11.63 -23.22
C ALA A 37 22.39 -10.75 -24.49
N GLY A 38 23.31 -11.06 -25.42
CA GLY A 38 23.42 -10.39 -26.72
C GLY A 38 24.51 -9.33 -26.85
N VAL A 39 25.34 -9.11 -25.83
CA VAL A 39 26.51 -8.22 -25.92
C VAL A 39 27.65 -8.93 -26.68
N LYS A 40 28.30 -8.25 -27.64
CA LYS A 40 29.42 -8.82 -28.40
C LYS A 40 30.69 -8.87 -27.53
N SER A 41 31.55 -9.85 -27.78
CA SER A 41 32.82 -9.97 -27.05
C SER A 41 33.73 -8.75 -27.22
N SER A 42 33.74 -8.12 -28.41
CA SER A 42 34.49 -6.88 -28.67
C SER A 42 34.13 -5.77 -27.69
N ASP A 43 32.84 -5.61 -27.43
CA ASP A 43 32.31 -4.53 -26.62
C ASP A 43 32.58 -4.78 -25.12
N LEU A 44 32.63 -6.06 -24.72
CA LEU A 44 33.03 -6.46 -23.37
C LEU A 44 34.52 -6.16 -23.09
N ASP A 45 35.38 -6.40 -24.08
CA ASP A 45 36.82 -6.15 -23.98
C ASP A 45 37.13 -4.65 -23.99
N GLU A 46 36.46 -3.87 -24.87
CA GLU A 46 36.54 -2.42 -24.91
C GLU A 46 36.15 -1.81 -23.56
N TRP A 47 35.00 -2.19 -23.02
CA TRP A 47 34.55 -1.72 -21.71
C TRP A 47 35.56 -2.01 -20.60
N LYS A 48 36.11 -3.23 -20.57
CA LYS A 48 37.08 -3.64 -19.56
C LYS A 48 38.37 -2.82 -19.63
N ASN A 49 38.82 -2.49 -20.85
CA ASN A 49 40.02 -1.67 -21.04
C ASN A 49 39.80 -0.22 -20.61
N GLU A 50 38.60 0.33 -20.81
CA GLU A 50 38.29 1.72 -20.45
C GLU A 50 37.96 1.92 -18.97
N ASN A 51 37.28 0.95 -18.35
CA ASN A 51 36.69 1.10 -17.02
C ASN A 51 37.39 0.29 -15.93
N GLU A 52 38.43 -0.48 -16.28
CA GLU A 52 39.17 -1.40 -15.41
C GLU A 52 38.26 -2.43 -14.69
N LYS A 53 37.03 -2.63 -15.18
CA LYS A 53 36.00 -3.50 -14.63
C LYS A 53 35.26 -4.20 -15.75
N THR A 54 34.80 -5.43 -15.52
CA THR A 54 33.91 -6.11 -16.46
C THR A 54 32.53 -5.46 -16.48
N VAL A 55 31.81 -5.58 -17.59
CA VAL A 55 30.43 -5.08 -17.69
C VAL A 55 29.54 -5.66 -16.60
N ASN A 56 29.74 -6.93 -16.22
CA ASN A 56 28.99 -7.57 -15.14
C ASN A 56 29.24 -6.90 -13.78
N GLU A 57 30.50 -6.59 -13.46
CA GLU A 57 30.85 -5.85 -12.23
C GLU A 57 30.23 -4.46 -12.24
N SER A 58 30.31 -3.74 -13.36
CA SER A 58 29.72 -2.41 -13.50
C SER A 58 28.19 -2.45 -13.35
N ILE A 59 27.49 -3.38 -14.02
CA ILE A 59 26.04 -3.54 -13.89
C ILE A 59 25.67 -3.84 -12.44
N ARG A 60 26.38 -4.77 -11.79
CA ARG A 60 26.12 -5.13 -10.39
C ARG A 60 26.29 -3.90 -9.48
N GLU A 61 27.39 -3.18 -9.62
CA GLU A 61 27.66 -1.98 -8.83
C GLU A 61 26.58 -0.90 -9.02
N TYR A 62 26.21 -0.61 -10.27
CA TYR A 62 25.20 0.39 -10.58
C TYR A 62 23.80 -0.04 -10.15
N ALA A 63 23.46 -1.33 -10.29
CA ALA A 63 22.21 -1.87 -9.82
C ALA A 63 22.09 -1.74 -8.30
N VAL A 64 23.14 -2.06 -7.55
CA VAL A 64 23.15 -1.87 -6.10
C VAL A 64 22.96 -0.38 -5.78
N LYS A 65 23.82 0.48 -6.34
CA LYS A 65 23.87 1.90 -6.00
C LYS A 65 22.61 2.68 -6.38
N TYR A 66 22.04 2.43 -7.55
CA TYR A 66 20.97 3.25 -8.11
C TYR A 66 19.59 2.59 -8.09
N ILE A 67 19.51 1.29 -7.78
CA ILE A 67 18.23 0.56 -7.72
C ILE A 67 18.04 -0.04 -6.33
N ALA A 68 18.94 -0.93 -5.88
CA ALA A 68 18.75 -1.67 -4.64
C ALA A 68 18.76 -0.76 -3.42
N THR A 69 19.77 0.09 -3.26
CA THR A 69 19.92 1.02 -2.13
C THR A 69 18.73 1.99 -2.01
N PRO A 70 18.33 2.74 -3.06
CA PRO A 70 17.19 3.65 -2.94
C PRO A 70 15.87 2.94 -2.59
N ILE A 71 15.61 1.77 -3.17
CA ILE A 71 14.39 1.01 -2.87
C ILE A 71 14.43 0.48 -1.43
N HIS A 72 15.57 -0.03 -0.98
CA HIS A 72 15.76 -0.50 0.38
C HIS A 72 15.58 0.64 1.40
N ASP A 73 16.14 1.82 1.12
CA ASP A 73 15.97 3.01 1.96
C ASP A 73 14.51 3.47 2.04
N VAL A 74 13.77 3.41 0.93
CA VAL A 74 12.33 3.68 0.93
C VAL A 74 11.58 2.65 1.77
N ILE A 75 11.89 1.36 1.66
CA ILE A 75 11.28 0.31 2.51
C ILE A 75 11.55 0.60 3.99
N ARG A 76 12.82 0.88 4.34
CA ARG A 76 13.22 1.24 5.71
C ARG A 76 12.45 2.45 6.21
N TYR A 77 12.42 3.54 5.45
CA TYR A 77 11.67 4.75 5.79
C TYR A 77 10.19 4.44 6.02
N LEU A 78 9.58 3.66 5.12
CA LEU A 78 8.17 3.31 5.23
C LEU A 78 7.86 2.47 6.48
N GLU A 79 8.74 1.54 6.84
CA GLU A 79 8.57 0.64 7.99
C GLU A 79 8.89 1.28 9.35
N THR A 80 9.65 2.38 9.35
CA THR A 80 10.12 3.02 10.58
C THR A 80 9.48 4.40 10.74
N GLU A 81 9.96 5.37 9.98
CA GLU A 81 9.60 6.78 10.10
C GLU A 81 8.16 7.06 9.62
N ASN A 82 7.74 6.47 8.49
CA ASN A 82 6.39 6.69 7.98
C ASN A 82 5.33 6.01 8.83
N LEU A 83 5.57 4.75 9.22
CA LEU A 83 4.61 3.93 9.96
C LEU A 83 4.30 4.52 11.34
N GLU A 84 5.29 5.12 12.00
CA GLU A 84 5.14 5.83 13.28
C GLU A 84 4.11 6.97 13.20
N HIS A 85 3.96 7.61 12.02
CA HIS A 85 3.00 8.68 11.80
C HIS A 85 1.64 8.21 11.24
N CYS A 86 1.45 6.90 11.08
CA CYS A 86 0.14 6.34 10.74
C CYS A 86 -0.76 6.31 11.98
N VAL A 87 -2.05 6.57 11.79
CA VAL A 87 -3.00 6.71 12.90
C VAL A 87 -3.94 5.51 13.00
N PRO A 88 -4.51 5.20 14.17
CA PRO A 88 -5.56 4.19 14.26
C PRO A 88 -6.74 4.54 13.34
N SER A 89 -7.41 3.53 12.80
CA SER A 89 -8.61 3.70 11.96
C SER A 89 -9.75 4.45 12.68
N SER A 90 -9.77 4.46 14.01
CA SER A 90 -10.69 5.28 14.81
C SER A 90 -10.42 6.79 14.74
N ILE A 91 -9.21 7.20 14.35
CA ILE A 91 -8.80 8.61 14.20
C ILE A 91 -9.01 9.08 12.77
N SER A 92 -8.62 8.25 11.79
CA SER A 92 -8.83 8.55 10.37
C SER A 92 -9.03 7.26 9.60
N SER A 93 -10.17 7.15 8.93
CA SER A 93 -10.52 6.03 8.04
C SER A 93 -10.83 6.47 6.61
N GLY A 94 -10.54 7.72 6.25
CA GLY A 94 -10.86 8.24 4.92
C GLY A 94 -10.65 9.74 4.76
N LEU A 95 -10.88 10.23 3.54
CA LEU A 95 -10.65 11.63 3.17
C LEU A 95 -11.44 12.61 4.04
N ALA A 96 -12.68 12.29 4.41
CA ALA A 96 -13.52 13.18 5.21
C ALA A 96 -12.91 13.56 6.57
N GLY A 97 -12.08 12.70 7.16
CA GLY A 97 -11.38 12.97 8.43
C GLY A 97 -10.09 13.78 8.29
N LEU A 98 -9.70 14.14 7.06
CA LEU A 98 -8.42 14.79 6.77
C LEU A 98 -8.59 16.26 6.38
N PRO A 99 -7.54 17.10 6.57
CA PRO A 99 -6.31 16.82 7.33
C PRO A 99 -6.54 16.78 8.85
N LEU A 100 -5.72 16.02 9.57
CA LEU A 100 -5.72 15.97 11.04
C LEU A 100 -5.31 17.31 11.65
N SER A 101 -5.81 17.65 12.85
CA SER A 101 -5.44 18.88 13.57
C SER A 101 -4.07 18.85 14.22
N HIS A 102 -3.58 17.67 14.56
CA HIS A 102 -2.33 17.48 15.30
C HIS A 102 -1.49 16.42 14.61
N VAL A 103 -0.18 16.46 14.87
CA VAL A 103 0.73 15.39 14.50
C VAL A 103 0.50 14.21 15.45
N TYR A 104 0.53 12.99 14.90
CA TYR A 104 0.42 11.76 15.66
C TYR A 104 1.71 10.97 15.53
N VAL A 105 2.09 10.29 16.61
CA VAL A 105 3.28 9.46 16.72
C VAL A 105 2.90 8.20 17.48
N ASN A 106 3.15 7.03 16.90
CA ASN A 106 2.75 5.72 17.41
C ASN A 106 1.27 5.67 17.85
N GLY A 107 0.41 6.27 17.02
CA GLY A 107 -1.03 6.37 17.25
C GLY A 107 -1.50 7.32 18.35
N SER A 108 -0.58 8.01 19.03
CA SER A 108 -0.89 9.01 20.06
C SER A 108 -0.80 10.43 19.52
N GLN A 109 -1.73 11.28 19.93
CA GLN A 109 -1.73 12.69 19.57
C GLN A 109 -0.59 13.43 20.27
N THR A 110 0.16 14.24 19.54
CA THR A 110 1.19 15.14 20.09
C THR A 110 0.64 16.56 20.33
N ALA A 111 1.45 17.43 20.94
CA ALA A 111 1.11 18.84 21.11
C ALA A 111 1.27 19.67 19.81
N GLU A 112 1.95 19.12 18.79
CA GLU A 112 2.20 19.81 17.54
C GLU A 112 0.95 19.87 16.67
N THR A 113 0.60 21.05 16.20
CA THR A 113 -0.56 21.29 15.31
C THR A 113 -0.15 21.22 13.84
N THR A 114 -1.05 20.76 12.98
CA THR A 114 -0.84 20.86 11.52
C THR A 114 -1.37 22.19 10.99
N SER A 115 -0.82 22.66 9.86
CA SER A 115 -1.29 23.90 9.22
C SER A 115 -2.69 23.78 8.61
N LYS A 116 -3.08 22.56 8.23
CA LYS A 116 -4.25 22.24 7.41
C LYS A 116 -4.37 23.07 6.12
N GLN A 117 -3.25 23.57 5.63
CA GLN A 117 -3.20 24.48 4.49
C GLN A 117 -2.27 23.95 3.42
N LEU A 118 -2.61 24.20 2.16
CA LEU A 118 -1.68 24.05 1.04
C LEU A 118 -0.52 25.04 1.19
N PRO A 119 0.62 24.81 0.50
CA PRO A 119 1.72 25.78 0.43
C PRO A 119 1.28 27.16 -0.10
N THR A 120 0.15 27.23 -0.81
CA THR A 120 -0.50 28.46 -1.30
C THR A 120 -1.30 29.20 -0.22
N GLY A 121 -1.50 28.62 0.97
CA GLY A 121 -2.32 29.17 2.07
C GLY A 121 -3.78 28.74 2.04
N GLU A 122 -4.22 28.01 1.01
CA GLU A 122 -5.60 27.53 0.92
C GLU A 122 -5.89 26.46 1.97
N THR A 123 -7.01 26.58 2.69
CA THR A 123 -7.40 25.61 3.71
C THR A 123 -7.90 24.31 3.08
N LEU A 124 -7.38 23.19 3.54
CA LEU A 124 -7.79 21.86 3.14
C LEU A 124 -9.02 21.40 3.94
N ASN A 125 -10.01 20.85 3.23
CA ASN A 125 -11.21 20.28 3.82
C ASN A 125 -11.52 18.95 3.15
N GLY A 126 -11.22 17.86 3.86
CA GLY A 126 -11.39 16.51 3.34
C GLY A 126 -12.85 16.08 3.18
N THR A 127 -13.78 16.62 3.97
CA THR A 127 -15.22 16.40 3.77
C THR A 127 -15.65 16.94 2.41
N LYS A 128 -15.31 18.19 2.10
CA LYS A 128 -15.59 18.80 0.80
C LYS A 128 -14.87 18.08 -0.35
N ALA A 129 -13.65 17.61 -0.12
CA ALA A 129 -12.92 16.81 -1.11
C ALA A 129 -13.61 15.47 -1.36
N TYR A 130 -14.13 14.82 -0.31
CA TYR A 130 -14.88 13.57 -0.47
C TYR A 130 -16.21 13.79 -1.20
N GLU A 131 -16.94 14.85 -0.85
CA GLU A 131 -18.16 15.29 -1.53
C GLU A 131 -17.92 15.54 -3.03
N SER A 132 -16.81 16.19 -3.38
CA SER A 132 -16.53 16.53 -4.78
C SER A 132 -16.11 15.34 -5.64
N ILE A 133 -15.46 14.32 -5.06
CA ILE A 133 -15.04 13.14 -5.81
C ILE A 133 -16.14 12.08 -5.94
N LEU A 134 -17.11 12.04 -5.03
CA LEU A 134 -18.15 11.01 -4.98
C LEU A 134 -18.91 10.83 -6.32
N PRO A 135 -19.29 11.90 -7.06
CA PRO A 135 -19.99 11.76 -8.34
C PRO A 135 -19.14 11.17 -9.47
N TYR A 136 -17.81 11.14 -9.35
CA TYR A 136 -16.96 10.51 -10.36
C TYR A 136 -16.95 8.99 -10.25
N PHE A 137 -17.17 8.47 -9.04
CA PHE A 137 -17.18 7.03 -8.77
C PHE A 137 -18.59 6.46 -8.68
N THR A 138 -19.61 7.32 -8.68
CA THR A 138 -21.00 6.92 -8.48
C THR A 138 -21.90 7.66 -9.47
N THR A 139 -22.94 6.99 -9.95
CA THR A 139 -23.97 7.60 -10.80
C THR A 139 -25.14 8.17 -9.99
N ILE A 140 -24.99 8.24 -8.67
CA ILE A 140 -26.05 8.61 -7.74
C ILE A 140 -25.95 10.09 -7.37
N THR A 141 -27.09 10.75 -7.31
CA THR A 141 -27.21 12.15 -6.85
C THR A 141 -27.38 12.22 -5.33
N LYS A 142 -26.71 11.33 -4.60
CA LYS A 142 -26.79 11.22 -3.13
C LYS A 142 -25.58 11.88 -2.49
N THR A 143 -25.77 12.49 -1.33
CA THR A 143 -24.66 13.00 -0.51
C THR A 143 -23.86 11.85 0.11
N PRO A 144 -22.60 12.09 0.52
CA PRO A 144 -21.83 11.13 1.31
C PRO A 144 -22.59 10.45 2.45
N ASP A 145 -23.34 11.23 3.24
CA ASP A 145 -24.09 10.72 4.39
C ASP A 145 -25.26 9.83 3.96
N GLU A 146 -25.96 10.21 2.88
CA GLU A 146 -27.04 9.39 2.33
C GLU A 146 -26.52 8.06 1.76
N VAL A 147 -25.33 8.07 1.15
CA VAL A 147 -24.66 6.85 0.68
C VAL A 147 -24.26 5.96 1.84
N HIS A 148 -23.74 6.55 2.92
CA HIS A 148 -23.37 5.81 4.13
C HIS A 148 -24.58 5.13 4.78
N GLU A 149 -25.69 5.86 4.94
CA GLU A 149 -26.91 5.29 5.50
C GLU A 149 -27.51 4.20 4.60
N LEU A 150 -27.52 4.41 3.27
CA LEU A 150 -27.91 3.36 2.33
C LEU A 150 -27.03 2.11 2.49
N GLY A 151 -25.72 2.28 2.67
CA GLY A 151 -24.78 1.19 2.94
C GLY A 151 -25.14 0.40 4.20
N LYS A 152 -25.46 1.10 5.31
CA LYS A 152 -25.91 0.47 6.55
C LYS A 152 -27.23 -0.29 6.37
N GLU A 153 -28.19 0.29 5.65
CA GLU A 153 -29.45 -0.38 5.36
C GLU A 153 -29.25 -1.65 4.55
N MET A 154 -28.44 -1.60 3.50
CA MET A 154 -28.12 -2.75 2.67
C MET A 154 -27.38 -3.83 3.45
N LEU A 155 -26.43 -3.46 4.32
CA LEU A 155 -25.74 -4.39 5.22
C LEU A 155 -26.74 -5.11 6.14
N LYS A 156 -27.68 -4.37 6.74
CA LYS A 156 -28.71 -4.93 7.63
C LYS A 156 -29.61 -5.95 6.91
N LYS A 157 -29.92 -5.72 5.63
CA LYS A 157 -30.74 -6.62 4.81
C LYS A 157 -29.96 -7.86 4.36
N LEU A 158 -28.76 -7.67 3.81
CA LEU A 158 -28.01 -8.74 3.13
C LEU A 158 -27.21 -9.63 4.07
N TYR A 159 -26.71 -9.09 5.19
CA TYR A 159 -25.85 -9.86 6.10
C TYR A 159 -26.55 -11.09 6.73
N PRO A 160 -27.84 -11.03 7.13
CA PRO A 160 -28.59 -12.21 7.54
C PRO A 160 -28.71 -13.29 6.45
N GLU A 161 -28.89 -12.90 5.19
CA GLU A 161 -29.00 -13.84 4.06
C GLU A 161 -27.68 -14.58 3.82
N VAL A 162 -26.55 -13.87 3.89
CA VAL A 162 -25.22 -14.50 3.79
C VAL A 162 -25.02 -15.49 4.94
N LYS A 163 -25.39 -15.11 6.17
CA LYS A 163 -25.32 -16.03 7.31
C LYS A 163 -26.15 -17.28 7.09
N SER A 164 -27.42 -17.15 6.71
CA SER A 164 -28.32 -18.30 6.50
C SER A 164 -27.82 -19.23 5.39
N PHE A 165 -27.29 -18.66 4.30
CA PHE A 165 -26.67 -19.42 3.22
C PHE A 165 -25.42 -20.20 3.68
N VAL A 166 -24.51 -19.55 4.42
CA VAL A 166 -23.30 -20.19 4.96
C VAL A 166 -23.67 -21.32 5.93
N PHE A 167 -24.64 -21.10 6.83
CA PHE A 167 -25.12 -22.14 7.75
C PHE A 167 -25.73 -23.33 7.01
N THR A 168 -26.61 -23.07 6.04
CA THR A 168 -27.26 -24.12 5.23
C THR A 168 -26.24 -24.93 4.44
N THR A 169 -25.24 -24.26 3.85
CA THR A 169 -24.18 -24.91 3.08
C THR A 169 -23.29 -25.78 3.97
N LYS A 170 -22.95 -25.30 5.18
CA LYS A 170 -22.19 -26.06 6.17
C LYS A 170 -22.93 -27.34 6.60
N ILE A 171 -24.24 -27.26 6.84
CA ILE A 171 -25.08 -28.42 7.18
C ILE A 171 -25.09 -29.43 6.01
N LYS A 172 -25.36 -28.99 4.77
CA LYS A 172 -25.36 -29.88 3.60
C LYS A 172 -24.01 -30.58 3.37
N LEU A 173 -22.89 -29.91 3.66
CA LEU A 173 -21.55 -30.50 3.56
C LEU A 173 -21.30 -31.55 4.65
N LEU A 174 -21.82 -31.33 5.86
CA LEU A 174 -21.74 -32.31 6.96
C LEU A 174 -22.60 -33.54 6.68
N ASP A 175 -23.83 -33.37 6.17
CA ASP A 175 -24.71 -34.48 5.78
C ASP A 175 -24.11 -35.34 4.66
N LYS A 176 -23.47 -34.72 3.65
CA LYS A 176 -22.76 -35.46 2.60
C LYS A 176 -21.56 -36.26 3.14
N LYS A 177 -20.82 -35.72 4.11
CA LYS A 177 -19.71 -36.46 4.75
C LYS A 177 -20.18 -37.60 5.65
N GLY A 178 -21.37 -37.47 6.27
CA GLY A 178 -21.99 -38.54 7.04
C GLY A 178 -22.45 -39.72 6.17
N LYS A 179 -23.08 -39.44 5.01
CA LYS A 179 -23.53 -40.48 4.06
C LYS A 179 -22.41 -41.16 3.28
N ALA A 180 -21.22 -40.57 3.17
CA ALA A 180 -20.07 -41.18 2.51
C ALA A 180 -19.26 -42.14 3.43
N ARG A 181 -19.63 -42.26 4.71
CA ARG A 181 -18.98 -43.14 5.71
C ARG A 181 -19.87 -44.30 6.19
N SER A 182 -21.06 -44.47 5.60
CA SER A 182 -21.94 -45.64 5.78
C SER A 182 -21.92 -46.48 4.51
#